data_AF-A0ABD5Y3V5-F1
#
_entry.id   AF-A0ABD5Y3V5-F1
#
_cell.length_a   1.000
_cell.length_b   1.000
_cell.length_c   1.000
_cell.angle_alpha   90.00
_cell.angle_beta   90.00
_cell.angle_gamma   90.00
#
_symmetry.space_group_name_H-M   'P 1'
#
loop_
_entity.id
_entity.type
_entity.pdbx_description
1 polymer ?
#
loop_
_entity_poly.entity_id
_entity_poly.type
_entity_poly.pdbx_seq_one_letter_code
_entity_poly.pdbx_strand_id
1 'polypeptide(L)' 'MFRRDESDARGMLSVHDAVLALIPAILVAAAAAGAALSWSWGTALAVGSVPASGTIGYALFYNPPAGGNAGER' A
#
# COMPACT_ATOMS: atom_id res chain seq x y z
N MET A 1 18.42 24.71 -9.11
CA MET A 1 18.54 23.73 -10.22
C MET A 1 17.70 22.52 -9.85
N PHE A 2 16.39 22.58 -10.12
CA PHE A 2 15.48 21.45 -9.94
C PHE A 2 15.73 20.49 -11.11
N ARG A 3 16.39 19.37 -10.81
CA ARG A 3 16.70 18.32 -11.79
C ARG A 3 15.41 17.53 -12.04
N ARG A 4 15.12 17.30 -13.32
CA ARG A 4 13.98 16.54 -13.83
C ARG A 4 13.89 15.17 -13.16
N ASP A 5 12.93 14.97 -12.26
CA ASP A 5 12.30 13.67 -12.00
C ASP A 5 11.07 13.47 -12.91
N GLU A 6 10.96 14.28 -13.97
CA GLU A 6 9.95 14.14 -15.02
C GLU A 6 10.19 12.91 -15.92
N SER A 7 11.34 12.23 -15.77
CA SER A 7 11.69 11.01 -16.52
C SER A 7 11.10 9.72 -15.93
N ASP A 8 10.57 9.74 -14.70
CA ASP A 8 9.79 8.61 -14.11
C ASP A 8 8.28 8.74 -14.36
N ALA A 9 7.84 9.84 -14.98
CA ALA A 9 6.43 10.11 -15.26
C ALA A 9 5.82 9.22 -16.36
N ARG A 10 6.60 8.28 -16.94
CA ARG A 10 6.11 7.24 -17.83
C ARG A 10 6.84 5.91 -17.55
N GLY A 11 6.23 5.03 -16.77
CA GLY A 11 6.28 3.60 -17.12
C GLY A 11 6.44 2.56 -16.03
N MET A 12 6.67 2.87 -14.76
CA MET A 12 6.70 1.84 -13.71
C MET A 12 6.11 2.39 -12.42
N LEU A 13 4.90 1.93 -12.06
CA LEU A 13 4.36 2.14 -10.72
C LEU A 13 5.40 1.60 -9.73
N SER A 14 5.99 2.46 -8.88
CA SER A 14 6.95 1.98 -7.89
C SER A 14 6.26 0.97 -6.98
N VAL A 15 6.96 -0.10 -6.59
CA VAL A 15 6.42 -1.10 -5.65
C VAL A 15 5.92 -0.42 -4.37
N HIS A 16 6.56 0.69 -3.98
CA HIS A 16 6.16 1.51 -2.84
C HIS A 16 4.80 2.19 -3.06
N ASP A 17 4.56 2.76 -4.25
CA ASP A 17 3.27 3.36 -4.60
C ASP A 17 2.17 2.29 -4.67
N ALA A 18 2.50 1.10 -5.16
CA ALA A 18 1.58 -0.03 -5.19
C ALA A 18 1.16 -0.47 -3.77
N VAL A 19 2.13 -0.58 -2.85
CA VAL A 19 1.88 -0.93 -1.45
C VAL A 19 1.09 0.17 -0.74
N LEU A 20 1.42 1.44 -0.98
CA LEU A 20 0.67 2.57 -0.41
C LEU A 20 -0.77 2.63 -0.92
N ALA A 21 -1.00 2.32 -2.20
CA ALA A 21 -2.34 2.24 -2.77
C ALA A 21 -3.11 1.01 -2.28
N LEU A 22 -2.42 -0.08 -1.95
CA LEU A 22 -3.03 -1.33 -1.50
C LEU A 22 -3.73 -1.18 -0.14
N ILE A 23 -3.18 -0.38 0.77
CA ILE A 23 -3.74 -0.16 2.12
C ILE A 23 -5.17 0.43 2.06
N PRO A 24 -5.43 1.58 1.42
CA PRO A 24 -6.80 2.10 1.30
C PRO A 24 -7.65 1.22 0.38
N ALA A 25 -7.08 0.56 -0.63
CA ALA A 25 -7.84 -0.34 -1.50
C ALA A 25 -8.45 -1.53 -0.74
N ILE A 26 -7.69 -2.15 0.17
CA ILE A 26 -8.18 -3.24 1.03
C ILE A 26 -9.32 -2.75 1.93
N LEU A 27 -9.21 -1.55 2.49
CA LEU A 27 -10.26 -1.00 3.35
C LEU A 27 -11.53 -0.66 2.57
N VAL A 28 -11.41 -0.09 1.37
CA VAL A 28 -12.54 0.18 0.48
C VAL A 28 -13.20 -1.13 0.05
N ALA A 29 -12.42 -2.16 -0.29
CA ALA A 29 -12.95 -3.48 -0.63
C ALA A 29 -13.68 -4.12 0.56
N ALA A 30 -13.13 -4.02 1.78
CA ALA A 30 -13.76 -4.53 2.99
C ALA A 30 -15.05 -3.78 3.32
N ALA A 31 -15.09 -2.45 3.13
CA ALA A 31 -16.30 -1.65 3.29
C ALA A 31 -17.38 -2.01 2.26
N ALA A 32 -17.00 -2.20 0.99
CA ALA A 32 -17.92 -2.62 -0.06
C ALA A 32 -18.49 -4.03 0.21
N ALA A 33 -17.66 -4.97 0.63
CA ALA A 33 -18.10 -6.29 1.06
C ALA A 33 -19.01 -6.20 2.28
N GLY A 34 -18.66 -5.39 3.29
CA GLY A 34 -19.49 -5.15 4.46
C GLY A 34 -20.89 -4.62 4.10
N ALA A 35 -20.96 -3.67 3.16
CA ALA A 35 -22.22 -3.15 2.64
C ALA A 35 -23.03 -4.22 1.88
N ALA A 36 -22.38 -5.02 1.02
CA ALA A 36 -23.03 -6.07 0.23
C ALA A 36 -23.56 -7.23 1.09
N LEU A 37 -22.86 -7.58 2.17
CA LEU A 37 -23.27 -8.61 3.13
C LEU A 37 -24.13 -8.06 4.28
N SER A 38 -24.43 -6.76 4.28
CA SER A 38 -25.19 -6.06 5.33
C SER A 38 -24.57 -6.22 6.74
N TRP A 39 -23.26 -6.36 6.80
CA TRP A 39 -22.52 -6.45 8.06
C TRP A 39 -22.44 -5.11 8.77
N SER A 40 -22.22 -5.18 10.09
CA SER A 40 -21.81 -4.01 10.86
C SER A 40 -20.54 -3.42 10.27
N TRP A 41 -20.53 -2.10 10.05
CA TRP A 41 -19.37 -1.35 9.59
C TRP A 41 -18.13 -1.61 10.45
N GLY A 42 -18.32 -1.74 11.78
CA GLY A 42 -17.23 -2.06 12.70
C GLY A 42 -16.63 -3.44 12.44
N THR A 43 -17.45 -4.44 12.13
CA THR A 43 -16.99 -5.80 11.78
C THR A 43 -16.25 -5.81 10.45
N ALA A 44 -16.77 -5.13 9.44
CA ALA A 44 -16.13 -5.03 8.13
C ALA A 44 -14.74 -4.38 8.22
N LEU A 45 -14.62 -3.28 8.97
CA LEU A 45 -13.36 -2.57 9.18
C LEU A 45 -12.38 -3.39 10.04
N ALA A 46 -12.85 -4.09 11.07
CA ALA A 46 -12.02 -4.97 11.89
C ALA A 46 -11.40 -6.09 11.03
N VAL A 47 -12.20 -6.74 10.18
CA VAL A 47 -11.71 -7.78 9.26
C VAL A 47 -10.72 -7.20 8.24
N GLY A 48 -11.02 -6.04 7.65
CA GLY A 48 -10.12 -5.39 6.70
C GLY A 48 -8.81 -4.88 7.31
N SER A 49 -8.80 -4.56 8.60
CA SER A 49 -7.60 -4.05 9.29
C SER A 49 -6.51 -5.13 9.47
N VAL A 50 -6.88 -6.41 9.52
CA VAL A 50 -5.94 -7.53 9.66
C VAL A 50 -4.99 -7.63 8.46
N PRO A 51 -5.47 -7.80 7.20
CA PRO A 51 -4.58 -7.83 6.04
C PRO A 51 -3.88 -6.48 5.81
N ALA A 52 -4.52 -5.34 6.07
CA ALA A 52 -3.89 -4.03 5.94
C ALA A 52 -2.68 -3.86 6.88
N SER A 53 -2.79 -4.28 8.14
CA SER A 53 -1.68 -4.28 9.10
C SER A 53 -0.58 -5.26 8.67
N GLY A 54 -0.95 -6.40 8.10
CA GLY A 54 -0.03 -7.34 7.49
C GLY A 54 0.77 -6.72 6.34
N THR A 55 0.13 -5.95 5.46
CA THR A 55 0.80 -5.21 4.37
C THR A 55 1.82 -4.21 4.91
N ILE A 56 1.49 -3.49 5.98
CA ILE A 56 2.42 -2.57 6.64
C ILE A 56 3.63 -3.33 7.19
N GLY A 57 3.41 -4.43 7.93
CA GLY A 57 4.50 -5.25 8.45
C GLY A 57 5.40 -5.84 7.36
N TYR A 58 4.80 -6.29 6.25
CA TYR A 58 5.52 -6.79 5.08
C TYR A 58 6.43 -5.71 4.47
N ALA A 59 5.89 -4.50 4.27
CA ALA A 59 6.62 -3.38 3.69
C ALA A 59 7.75 -2.86 4.58
N LEU A 60 7.60 -2.93 5.90
CA LEU A 60 8.60 -2.43 6.84
C LEU A 60 9.71 -3.44 7.14
N PHE A 61 9.40 -4.73 7.19
CA PHE A 61 10.33 -5.73 7.71
C PHE A 61 10.74 -6.81 6.71
N TYR A 62 9.89 -7.14 5.73
CA TYR A 62 10.20 -8.20 4.77
C TYR A 62 10.79 -7.66 3.46
N ASN A 63 10.13 -6.67 2.86
CA ASN A 63 10.63 -5.98 1.67
C ASN A 63 10.77 -4.47 1.93
N PRO A 64 11.64 -4.07 2.87
CA PRO A 64 11.92 -2.66 3.10
C PRO A 64 12.49 -2.04 1.83
N PRO A 65 12.14 -0.78 1.48
CA PRO A 65 12.85 -0.05 0.44
C PRO A 65 14.34 -0.13 0.74
N ALA A 66 15.10 -0.82 -0.12
CA ALA A 66 16.55 -0.78 -0.04
C ALA A 66 16.92 0.71 -0.07
N GLY A 67 17.43 1.22 1.05
CA GLY A 67 17.73 2.64 1.20
C GLY A 67 18.50 3.11 -0.02
N GLY A 68 18.13 4.26 -0.57
CA GLY A 68 18.61 4.79 -1.86
C GLY A 68 20.10 5.12 -1.93
N ASN A 69 20.98 4.20 -1.53
CA ASN A 69 22.44 4.24 -1.61
C ASN A 69 23.07 2.82 -1.74
N ALA A 70 22.34 1.80 -2.20
CA ALA A 70 22.92 0.48 -2.51
C ALA A 70 23.59 0.45 -3.91
N GLY A 71 24.37 1.49 -4.22
CA GLY A 71 25.03 1.69 -5.51
C GLY A 71 26.23 2.63 -5.47
N GLU A 72 26.84 2.85 -4.31
CA GLU A 72 28.10 3.61 -4.19
C GLU A 72 28.99 3.03 -3.09
N ARG A 73 29.58 1.84 -3.31
CA ARG A 73 30.89 1.43 -2.77
C ARG A 73 31.53 0.39 -3.70
#